data_AF-W1PNS5-F1
#
_entry.id   AF-W1PNS5-F1
#
_cell.length_a   1.000
_cell.length_b   1.000
_cell.length_c   1.000
_cell.angle_alpha   90.00
_cell.angle_beta   90.00
_cell.angle_gamma   90.00
#
_symmetry.space_group_name_H-M   'P 1'
#
loop_
_entity.id
_entity.type
_entity.pdbx_description
1 polymer ?
#
loop_
_entity_poly.entity_id
_entity_poly.type
_entity_poly.pdbx_seq_one_letter_code
_entity_poly.pdbx_strand_id
1 'polypeptide(L)'
;MYVLKSKLITRFLYNYTFLHALMREHCMREIVKESTTRFATTFLTIQSLLVNKVGLRSMIRSNEWQTDRAAMSQLGRQVETTLLDRRFWAQCNNVVSVTEPLVRVLRLSDSDDKPAMGFLFDAMRCVREAILENNIWTEEILEIVDRRCRDQLHRDIHATGNL
;
A
#
# COMPACT_ATOMS: atom_id res chain seq x y z
N MET A 1 11.82 5.92 4.01
CA MET A 1 12.63 5.65 2.80
C MET A 1 11.83 5.04 1.64
N TYR A 2 11.07 3.95 1.84
CA TYR A 2 10.31 3.27 0.76
C TYR A 2 9.17 4.10 0.13
N VAL A 3 8.48 4.96 0.91
CA VAL A 3 7.43 5.86 0.36
C VAL A 3 8.02 6.84 -0.66
N LEU A 4 9.17 7.44 -0.33
CA LEU A 4 9.84 8.39 -1.22
C LEU A 4 10.34 7.70 -2.50
N LYS A 5 10.93 6.51 -2.35
CA LYS A 5 11.33 5.64 -3.48
C LYS A 5 10.14 5.26 -4.37
N SER A 6 8.99 4.92 -3.77
CA SER A 6 7.77 4.58 -4.50
C SER A 6 7.24 5.78 -5.29
N LYS A 7 7.20 6.96 -4.66
CA LYS A 7 6.82 8.22 -5.32
C LYS A 7 7.78 8.62 -6.44
N LEU A 8 9.08 8.38 -6.26
CA LEU A 8 10.10 8.63 -7.27
C LEU A 8 9.81 7.80 -8.53
N ILE A 9 9.60 6.50 -8.36
CA ILE A 9 9.28 5.57 -9.47
C ILE A 9 8.01 6.05 -10.17
N THR A 10 6.90 6.22 -9.44
CA THR A 10 5.62 6.56 -10.08
C THR A 10 5.67 7.92 -10.75
N ARG A 11 6.22 8.95 -10.10
CA ARG A 11 6.33 10.27 -10.72
C ARG A 11 7.20 10.22 -11.98
N PHE A 12 8.30 9.48 -11.96
CA PHE A 12 9.16 9.34 -13.13
C PHE A 12 8.42 8.68 -14.30
N LEU A 13 7.79 7.53 -14.07
CA LEU A 13 7.09 6.79 -15.13
C LEU A 13 5.91 7.57 -15.72
N TYR A 14 5.14 8.26 -14.88
CA TYR A 14 3.96 9.01 -15.32
C TYR A 14 4.29 10.37 -15.95
N ASN A 15 5.47 10.93 -15.68
CA ASN A 15 5.87 12.24 -16.20
C ASN A 15 6.27 12.20 -17.68
N TYR A 16 6.68 11.04 -18.20
CA TYR A 16 7.07 10.89 -19.60
C TYR A 16 6.07 10.00 -20.31
N THR A 17 5.38 10.53 -21.33
CA THR A 17 4.33 9.82 -22.08
C THR A 17 4.80 8.47 -22.61
N PHE A 18 6.03 8.41 -23.11
CA PHE A 18 6.65 7.16 -23.58
C PHE A 18 6.83 6.14 -22.46
N LEU A 19 7.41 6.55 -21.32
CA LEU A 19 7.62 5.64 -20.18
C LEU A 19 6.30 5.18 -19.55
N HIS A 20 5.27 6.02 -19.57
CA HIS A 20 3.93 5.64 -19.13
C HIS A 20 3.29 4.62 -20.07
N ALA A 21 3.47 4.77 -21.39
CA ALA A 21 3.04 3.78 -22.37
C ALA A 21 3.80 2.45 -22.19
N LEU A 22 5.13 2.50 -22.11
CA LEU A 22 5.98 1.34 -21.91
C LEU A 22 5.65 0.61 -20.60
N MET A 23 5.37 1.36 -19.53
CA MET A 23 4.89 0.78 -18.27
C MET A 23 3.59 0.00 -18.46
N ARG A 24 2.63 0.52 -19.24
CA ARG A 24 1.35 -0.15 -19.50
C ARG A 24 1.47 -1.40 -20.37
N GLU A 25 2.51 -1.50 -21.19
CA GLU A 25 2.79 -2.71 -21.98
C GLU A 25 3.33 -3.86 -21.11
N HIS A 26 4.11 -3.52 -20.08
CA HIS A 26 4.72 -4.52 -19.19
C HIS A 26 3.94 -4.78 -17.90
N CYS A 27 3.08 -3.85 -17.48
CA CYS A 27 2.31 -3.94 -16.24
C CYS A 27 0.83 -4.19 -16.57
N MET A 28 0.14 -5.00 -15.75
CA MET A 28 -1.26 -5.35 -16.03
C MET A 28 -2.25 -4.24 -15.67
N ARG A 29 -1.85 -3.28 -14.82
CA ARG A 29 -2.71 -2.23 -14.25
C ARG A 29 -1.93 -0.96 -13.98
N GLU A 30 -2.64 0.16 -13.87
CA GLU A 30 -2.09 1.41 -13.35
C GLU A 30 -1.46 1.21 -11.96
N ILE A 31 -0.30 1.85 -11.74
CA ILE A 31 0.44 1.74 -10.49
C ILE A 31 -0.15 2.67 -9.45
N VAL A 32 -0.46 3.91 -9.82
CA VAL A 32 -1.08 4.86 -8.90
C VAL A 32 -2.58 4.60 -8.84
N LYS A 33 -3.10 4.43 -7.62
CA LYS A 33 -4.54 4.33 -7.36
C LYS A 33 -4.95 5.45 -6.42
N GLU A 34 -5.83 6.31 -6.89
CA GLU A 34 -6.38 7.40 -6.10
C GLU A 34 -7.32 6.85 -5.03
N SER A 35 -7.24 7.43 -3.83
CA SER A 35 -8.11 7.15 -2.71
C SER A 35 -8.39 8.45 -1.96
N THR A 36 -9.47 8.48 -1.19
CA THR A 36 -9.91 9.63 -0.40
C THR A 36 -8.85 10.13 0.59
N THR A 37 -7.98 9.26 1.11
CA THR A 37 -6.89 9.64 2.02
C THR A 37 -5.52 9.44 1.39
N ARG A 38 -4.62 10.40 1.66
CA ARG A 38 -3.19 10.31 1.28
C ARG A 38 -2.49 9.05 1.78
N PHE A 39 -2.93 8.51 2.92
CA PHE A 39 -2.44 7.25 3.49
C PHE A 39 -2.86 6.07 2.61
N ALA A 40 -4.16 5.95 2.30
CA ALA A 40 -4.67 4.89 1.45
C ALA A 40 -4.08 4.95 0.03
N THR A 41 -3.94 6.14 -0.57
CA THR A 41 -3.27 6.32 -1.87
C THR A 41 -1.84 5.81 -1.83
N THR A 42 -1.09 6.12 -0.77
CA THR A 42 0.30 5.66 -0.62
C THR A 42 0.38 4.15 -0.47
N PHE A 43 -0.48 3.56 0.36
CA PHE A 43 -0.57 2.11 0.54
C PHE A 43 -0.92 1.39 -0.78
N LEU A 44 -2.00 1.81 -1.45
CA LEU A 44 -2.46 1.20 -2.70
C LEU A 44 -1.40 1.31 -3.81
N THR A 45 -0.64 2.41 -3.83
CA THR A 45 0.48 2.59 -4.76
C THR A 45 1.60 1.57 -4.49
N ILE A 46 1.99 1.38 -3.23
CA ILE A 46 3.01 0.39 -2.84
C ILE A 46 2.54 -1.03 -3.16
N GLN A 47 1.27 -1.34 -2.87
CA GLN A 47 0.66 -2.63 -3.20
C GLN A 47 0.67 -2.86 -4.71
N SER A 48 0.31 -1.86 -5.51
CA SER A 48 0.33 -1.97 -6.98
C SER A 48 1.75 -2.13 -7.53
N LEU A 49 2.75 -1.45 -6.95
CA LEU A 49 4.16 -1.65 -7.29
C LEU A 49 4.61 -3.09 -7.05
N LEU A 50 4.20 -3.72 -5.94
CA LEU A 50 4.52 -5.12 -5.65
C LEU A 50 3.86 -6.07 -6.64
N VAL A 51 2.57 -5.88 -6.93
CA VAL A 51 1.83 -6.68 -7.92
C VAL A 51 2.51 -6.60 -9.29
N ASN A 52 2.98 -5.41 -9.68
CA ASN A 52 3.63 -5.18 -10.97
C ASN A 52 5.16 -5.34 -10.93
N LYS A 53 5.75 -5.87 -9.84
CA LYS A 53 7.21 -6.00 -9.68
C LYS A 53 7.87 -6.72 -10.84
N VAL A 54 7.27 -7.83 -11.30
CA VAL A 54 7.83 -8.62 -12.42
C VAL A 54 7.77 -7.82 -13.72
N GLY A 55 6.63 -7.18 -14.00
CA GLY A 55 6.43 -6.30 -15.15
C GLY A 55 7.44 -5.15 -15.19
N LEU A 56 7.58 -4.42 -14.08
CA LEU A 56 8.55 -3.34 -13.94
C LEU A 56 10.00 -3.79 -14.16
N ARG A 57 10.36 -4.99 -13.71
CA ARG A 57 11.70 -5.56 -13.94
C ARG A 57 11.90 -6.03 -15.38
N SER A 58 10.83 -6.44 -16.06
CA SER A 58 10.86 -6.74 -17.50
C SER A 58 11.03 -5.44 -18.30
N MET A 59 10.28 -4.41 -17.94
CA MET A 59 10.30 -3.10 -18.58
C MET A 59 11.70 -2.49 -18.60
N ILE A 60 12.41 -2.45 -17.47
CA ILE A 60 13.77 -1.88 -17.43
C ILE A 60 14.81 -2.69 -18.22
N ARG A 61 14.49 -3.92 -18.63
CA ARG A 61 15.35 -4.79 -19.46
C ARG A 61 14.97 -4.75 -20.94
N SER A 62 13.88 -4.07 -21.30
CA SER A 62 13.43 -3.91 -22.67
C SER A 62 14.41 -3.03 -23.46
N ASN A 63 14.47 -3.20 -24.78
CA ASN A 63 15.35 -2.40 -25.63
C ASN A 63 14.86 -0.94 -25.69
N GLU A 64 13.55 -0.77 -25.63
CA GLU A 64 12.80 0.47 -25.52
C GLU A 64 13.27 1.31 -24.34
N TRP A 65 13.42 0.68 -23.16
CA TRP A 65 13.98 1.36 -21.99
C TRP A 65 15.46 1.71 -22.17
N GLN A 66 16.27 0.79 -22.71
CA GLN A 66 17.71 0.95 -22.85
C GLN A 66 18.10 2.03 -23.88
N THR A 67 17.20 2.38 -24.78
CA THR A 67 17.41 3.37 -25.84
C THR A 67 16.74 4.72 -25.56
N ASP A 68 15.85 4.81 -24.57
CA ASP A 68 15.14 6.04 -24.24
C ASP A 68 16.02 7.06 -23.50
N ARG A 69 15.91 8.33 -23.90
CA ARG A 69 16.70 9.43 -23.33
C ARG A 69 16.35 9.71 -21.86
N ALA A 70 15.08 9.60 -21.47
CA ALA A 70 14.66 9.87 -20.10
C ALA A 70 15.10 8.72 -19.18
N ALA A 71 14.94 7.46 -19.60
CA ALA A 71 15.42 6.27 -18.91
C ALA A 71 16.94 6.29 -18.69
N MET A 72 17.71 6.75 -19.68
CA MET A 72 19.17 6.89 -19.59
C MET A 72 19.64 8.13 -18.80
N SER A 73 18.71 8.96 -18.30
CA SER A 73 19.06 10.08 -17.43
C SER A 73 19.57 9.62 -16.06
N GLN A 74 20.17 10.54 -15.29
CA GLN A 74 20.56 10.25 -13.90
C GLN A 74 19.36 9.80 -13.06
N LEU A 75 18.18 10.40 -13.29
CA LEU A 75 16.95 10.06 -12.59
C LEU A 75 16.45 8.67 -12.99
N GLY A 76 16.50 8.33 -14.27
CA GLY A 76 16.14 7.00 -14.77
C GLY A 76 17.04 5.89 -14.21
N ARG A 77 18.35 6.13 -14.12
CA ARG A 77 19.30 5.20 -13.45
C ARG A 77 19.00 5.02 -11.96
N GLN A 78 18.57 6.07 -11.25
CA GLN A 78 18.15 5.96 -9.85
C GLN A 78 16.89 5.10 -9.70
N VAL A 79 15.92 5.28 -10.60
CA VAL A 79 14.71 4.45 -10.65
C VAL A 79 15.05 2.99 -10.94
N GLU A 80 15.91 2.73 -11.92
CA GLU A 80 16.37 1.38 -12.26
C GLU A 80 17.07 0.71 -11.07
N THR A 81 17.99 1.42 -10.42
CA THR A 81 18.68 0.93 -9.21
C THR A 81 17.67 0.56 -8.12
N THR A 82 16.64 1.39 -7.93
CA THR A 82 15.59 1.15 -6.94
C THR A 82 14.73 -0.07 -7.31
N LEU A 83 14.39 -0.26 -8.58
CA LEU A 83 13.62 -1.41 -9.06
C LEU A 83 14.42 -2.73 -8.99
N LEU A 84 15.75 -2.66 -8.99
CA LEU A 84 16.63 -3.80 -8.78
C LEU A 84 16.93 -4.11 -7.31
N ASP A 85 16.80 -3.11 -6.42
CA ASP A 85 17.10 -3.19 -4.98
C ASP A 85 16.17 -4.17 -4.24
N ARG A 86 16.76 -5.28 -3.74
CA ARG A 86 16.02 -6.29 -2.95
C ARG A 86 15.48 -5.71 -1.63
N ARG A 87 16.19 -4.78 -1.00
CA ARG A 87 15.78 -4.18 0.28
C ARG A 87 14.55 -3.31 0.10
N PHE A 88 14.48 -2.55 -1.00
CA PHE A 88 13.29 -1.79 -1.36
C PHE A 88 12.04 -2.70 -1.43
N TRP A 89 12.12 -3.79 -2.18
CA TRP A 89 11.00 -4.73 -2.30
C TRP A 89 10.62 -5.39 -0.98
N ALA A 90 11.59 -5.77 -0.15
CA ALA A 90 11.32 -6.32 1.18
C ALA A 90 10.59 -5.30 2.05
N GLN A 91 11.02 -4.03 2.05
CA GLN A 91 10.34 -2.96 2.78
C GLN A 91 8.91 -2.73 2.30
N CYS A 92 8.68 -2.74 0.98
CA CYS A 92 7.33 -2.66 0.42
C CYS A 92 6.45 -3.82 0.90
N ASN A 93 6.98 -5.04 0.90
CA ASN A 93 6.25 -6.24 1.32
C ASN A 93 5.87 -6.17 2.80
N ASN A 94 6.80 -5.77 3.67
CA ASN A 94 6.54 -5.61 5.10
C ASN A 94 5.43 -4.58 5.35
N VAL A 95 5.46 -3.44 4.65
CA VAL A 95 4.42 -2.41 4.78
C VAL A 95 3.06 -2.97 4.38
N VAL A 96 2.96 -3.68 3.26
CA VAL A 96 1.70 -4.28 2.83
C VAL A 96 1.20 -5.33 3.83
N SER A 97 2.09 -6.16 4.37
CA SER A 97 1.72 -7.18 5.35
C SER A 97 1.12 -6.61 6.64
N VAL A 98 1.56 -5.43 7.08
CA VAL A 98 1.02 -4.76 8.28
C VAL A 98 -0.24 -3.97 7.98
N THR A 99 -0.30 -3.33 6.81
CA THR A 99 -1.42 -2.45 6.44
C THR A 99 -2.64 -3.21 5.92
N GLU A 100 -2.48 -4.43 5.39
CA GLU A 100 -3.61 -5.24 4.93
C GLU A 100 -4.57 -5.64 6.07
N PRO A 101 -4.12 -6.16 7.23
CA PRO A 101 -4.97 -6.38 8.41
C PRO A 101 -5.68 -5.09 8.87
N LEU A 102 -4.96 -3.96 8.89
CA LEU A 102 -5.53 -2.66 9.28
C LEU A 102 -6.67 -2.24 8.35
N VAL A 103 -6.48 -2.33 7.04
CA VAL A 103 -7.52 -2.01 6.05
C VAL A 103 -8.73 -2.94 6.21
N ARG A 104 -8.50 -4.21 6.54
CA ARG A 104 -9.59 -5.17 6.80
C ARG A 104 -10.41 -4.77 8.02
N VAL A 105 -9.76 -4.41 9.14
CA VAL A 105 -10.43 -3.91 10.35
C VAL A 105 -11.24 -2.65 10.05
N LEU A 106 -10.65 -1.69 9.33
CA LEU A 106 -11.34 -0.44 8.98
C LEU A 106 -12.56 -0.68 8.10
N ARG A 107 -12.46 -1.57 7.10
CA ARG A 107 -13.60 -1.93 6.24
C ARG A 107 -14.72 -2.62 7.01
N LEU A 108 -14.37 -3.52 7.93
CA LEU A 108 -15.35 -4.18 8.80
C LEU A 108 -16.04 -3.16 9.70
N SER A 109 -15.29 -2.22 10.26
CA SER A 109 -15.85 -1.15 11.08
C SER A 109 -16.74 -0.16 10.30
N ASP A 110 -16.56 -0.06 8.97
CA ASP A 110 -17.33 0.83 8.10
C ASP A 110 -18.51 0.13 7.41
N SER A 111 -18.69 -1.17 7.65
CA SER A 111 -19.83 -1.92 7.11
C SER A 111 -21.08 -1.62 7.96
N ASP A 112 -22.22 -1.32 7.33
CA ASP A 112 -23.50 -1.11 8.04
C ASP A 112 -23.97 -2.39 8.75
N ASP A 113 -23.52 -3.55 8.27
CA ASP A 113 -23.63 -4.83 8.95
C ASP A 113 -22.64 -4.88 10.11
N LYS A 114 -23.16 -4.89 11.34
CA LYS A 114 -22.37 -5.04 12.57
C LYS A 114 -21.54 -6.32 12.52
N PRO A 115 -20.20 -6.26 12.49
CA PRO A 115 -19.37 -7.46 12.51
C PRO A 115 -19.58 -8.20 13.83
N ALA A 116 -19.68 -9.53 13.80
CA ALA A 116 -19.71 -10.29 15.04
C ALA A 116 -18.42 -10.02 15.85
N MET A 117 -18.57 -9.66 17.13
CA MET A 117 -17.49 -9.20 18.00
C MET A 117 -16.22 -10.06 17.96
N GLY A 118 -16.35 -11.38 17.83
CA GLY A 118 -15.21 -12.30 17.70
C GLY A 118 -14.30 -12.00 16.50
N PHE A 119 -14.88 -11.61 15.36
CA PHE A 119 -14.11 -11.24 14.17
C PHE A 119 -13.36 -9.91 14.34
N LEU A 120 -13.93 -8.96 15.08
CA LEU A 120 -13.27 -7.68 15.35
C LEU A 120 -12.05 -7.88 16.27
N PHE A 121 -12.20 -8.71 17.31
CA PHE A 121 -11.10 -9.07 18.20
C PHE A 121 -9.99 -9.84 17.48
N ASP A 122 -10.32 -10.81 16.63
CA ASP A 122 -9.32 -11.53 15.84
C ASP A 122 -8.58 -10.61 14.86
N ALA A 123 -9.29 -9.70 14.20
CA ALA A 123 -8.66 -8.76 13.28
C ALA A 123 -7.76 -7.75 14.00
N MET A 124 -8.16 -7.28 15.19
CA MET A 124 -7.30 -6.46 16.07
C MET A 124 -6.08 -7.23 16.58
N ARG A 125 -6.23 -8.52 16.91
CA ARG A 125 -5.11 -9.38 17.31
C ARG A 125 -4.11 -9.54 16.16
N CYS A 126 -4.58 -9.84 14.95
CA CYS A 126 -3.72 -9.91 13.75
C CYS A 126 -3.00 -8.58 13.48
N VAL A 127 -3.66 -7.44 13.70
CA VAL A 127 -3.03 -6.12 13.60
C VAL A 127 -1.92 -5.97 14.65
N ARG A 128 -2.18 -6.32 15.92
CA ARG A 128 -1.18 -6.25 17.00
C ARG A 128 0.01 -7.18 16.74
N GLU A 129 -0.22 -8.40 16.27
CA GLU A 129 0.82 -9.37 15.90
C GLU A 129 1.69 -8.84 14.74
N ALA A 130 1.08 -8.33 13.66
CA ALA A 130 1.81 -7.77 12.53
C ALA A 130 2.63 -6.51 12.92
N ILE A 131 2.12 -5.70 13.86
CA ILE A 131 2.83 -4.53 14.42
C ILE A 131 4.04 -4.97 15.24
N LEU A 132 3.89 -5.98 16.12
CA LEU A 132 4.96 -6.49 16.97
C LEU A 132 6.10 -7.12 16.15
N GLU A 133 5.79 -7.86 15.10
CA GLU A 133 6.78 -8.52 14.25
C GLU A 133 7.61 -7.56 13.40
N ASN A 134 7.04 -6.41 13.01
CA ASN A 134 7.64 -5.52 12.01
C ASN A 134 8.15 -4.18 12.56
N ASN A 135 7.97 -3.91 13.85
CA ASN A 135 8.45 -2.70 14.55
C ASN A 135 8.03 -1.38 13.87
N ILE A 136 6.86 -1.40 13.22
CA ILE A 136 6.29 -0.29 12.44
C ILE A 136 5.41 0.55 13.37
N TRP A 137 6.01 1.27 14.29
CA TRP A 137 5.26 2.08 15.25
C TRP A 137 4.58 3.28 14.58
N THR A 138 3.31 3.52 14.92
CA THR A 138 2.82 4.84 15.31
C THR A 138 1.64 4.65 16.27
N GLU A 139 1.75 5.15 17.50
CA GLU A 139 0.70 5.18 18.53
C GLU A 139 -0.61 5.75 17.97
N GLU A 140 -0.52 6.69 17.03
CA GLU A 140 -1.62 7.25 16.25
C GLU A 140 -2.47 6.20 15.51
N ILE A 141 -1.88 5.14 14.97
CA ILE A 141 -2.63 4.11 14.22
C ILE A 141 -3.43 3.24 15.18
N LEU A 142 -2.84 2.87 16.32
CA LEU A 142 -3.52 2.14 17.39
C LEU A 142 -4.65 3.01 17.97
N GLU A 143 -4.43 4.30 18.19
CA GLU A 143 -5.47 5.21 18.64
C GLU A 143 -6.61 5.36 17.64
N ILE A 144 -6.33 5.46 16.33
CA ILE A 144 -7.36 5.54 15.30
C ILE A 144 -8.19 4.25 15.28
N VAL A 145 -7.55 3.08 15.35
CA VAL A 145 -8.23 1.78 15.38
C VAL A 145 -9.01 1.60 16.68
N ASP A 146 -8.40 1.87 17.83
CA ASP A 146 -9.01 1.72 19.15
C ASP A 146 -10.18 2.70 19.34
N ARG A 147 -10.06 3.95 18.87
CA ARG A 147 -11.17 4.93 18.89
C ARG A 147 -12.33 4.43 18.04
N ARG A 148 -12.08 3.97 16.82
CA ARG A 148 -13.13 3.51 15.91
C ARG A 148 -13.81 2.23 16.43
N CYS A 149 -13.04 1.31 17.01
CA CYS A 149 -13.57 0.13 17.71
C CYS A 149 -14.44 0.54 18.92
N ARG A 150 -14.02 1.50 19.75
CA ARG A 150 -14.82 1.98 20.89
C ARG A 150 -16.11 2.65 20.47
N ASP A 151 -16.07 3.46 19.41
CA ASP A 151 -17.26 4.14 18.89
C ASP A 151 -18.31 3.13 18.38
N GLN A 152 -17.86 2.02 17.78
CA GLN A 152 -18.74 0.92 17.36
C GLN A 152 -19.26 0.12 18.55
N LEU A 153 -18.39 -0.18 19.53
CA LEU A 153 -18.78 -0.87 20.77
C LEU A 153 -19.89 -0.09 21.49
N HIS A 154 -19.76 1.23 21.60
CA HIS A 154 -20.77 2.11 22.20
C HIS A 154 -22.11 2.07 21.47
N ARG A 155 -22.14 1.95 20.13
CA ARG A 155 -23.39 1.80 19.38
C ARG A 155 -24.08 0.44 19.59
N ASP A 156 -23.31 -0.61 19.87
CA ASP A 156 -23.86 -1.96 20.09
C ASP A 156 -24.49 -2.12 21.47
N ILE A 157 -23.91 -1.51 22.51
CA ILE A 157 -24.49 -1.52 23.87
C ILE A 157 -25.85 -0.79 23.92
N HIS A 158 -26.02 0.28 23.15
CA HIS A 158 -27.33 0.97 23.03
C HIS A 158 -28.37 0.18 22.22
N ALA A 159 -27.95 -0.75 21.36
CA ALA A 159 -28.87 -1.60 20.59
C ALA A 159 -29.33 -2.85 21.35
N THR A 160 -28.73 -3.15 22.51
CA THR A 160 -29.06 -4.34 23.32
C THR A 160 -30.08 -4.03 24.44
N GLY A 161 -30.60 -2.80 24.49
CA GLY A 161 -31.56 -2.33 25.51
C GLY A 161 -33.04 -2.42 25.13
N ASN A 162 -33.39 -2.92 23.95
CA ASN A 162 -34.79 -3.11 23.51
C ASN A 162 -35.04 -4.58 23.14
N LEU A 163 -35.15 -5.43 24.15
CA LEU A 163 -35.85 -6.71 24.10
C LEU A 163 -36.90 -6.74 25.21
#